data_AF-A0A4R7FHR9-F1
#
_entry.id   AF-A0A4R7FHR9-F1
#
_cell.length_a   1.000
_cell.length_b   1.000
_cell.length_c   1.000
_cell.angle_alpha   90.00
_cell.angle_beta   90.00
_cell.angle_gamma   90.00
#
_symmetry.space_group_name_H-M   'P 1'
#
loop_
_entity.id
_entity.type
_entity.pdbx_description
1 polymer ?
#
loop_
_entity_poly.entity_id
_entity_poly.type
_entity_poly.pdbx_seq_one_letter_code
_entity_poly.pdbx_strand_id
1 'polypeptide(L)'
;MGWLWLGLLIGLLVGAAAVALVLRAVGRLTGTDRRSIWRLVVDGLTPGRRREGVAAQRALARRLKRAGERTASGRRVAAEELLVHVSPEDHETITSALGIETAETDLAEFYRGHAARGKWLVGAEPQVRIVRDISLRPRQVFVRTTTRAAPAGTAAAAAPAAARAPAASRQAPRPSDDAPTDVLPRGGDPDATTTAVYPAGLLLGDLVVVHGTDVRTVTPADGVLRIGRGAHNDLVLERPGIVRDHLVLEVRDDGWWAVPGATQGGTKLDGAVLDGPAPIRGTAVLELGRGVRVRVSVEPT
;
A
#
# COMPACT_ATOMS: atom_id res chain seq x y z
N MET A 1 -50.53 30.95 -24.74
CA MET A 1 -49.58 29.81 -24.80
C MET A 1 -48.11 30.23 -25.00
N GLY A 2 -47.78 31.30 -25.75
CA GLY A 2 -46.37 31.68 -26.00
C GLY A 2 -45.58 32.21 -24.78
N TRP A 3 -46.23 32.80 -23.78
CA TRP A 3 -45.55 33.43 -22.63
C TRP A 3 -44.97 32.44 -21.61
N LEU A 4 -45.55 31.24 -21.49
CA LEU A 4 -45.04 30.18 -20.60
C LEU A 4 -43.74 29.56 -21.14
N TRP A 5 -43.64 29.40 -22.45
CA TRP A 5 -42.42 28.91 -23.11
C TRP A 5 -41.28 29.93 -23.03
N LEU A 6 -41.60 31.21 -23.12
CA LEU A 6 -40.62 32.28 -22.96
C LEU A 6 -40.05 32.33 -21.53
N GLY A 7 -40.91 32.18 -20.51
CA GLY A 7 -40.47 32.14 -19.11
C GLY A 7 -39.56 30.94 -18.80
N LEU A 8 -39.85 29.76 -19.37
CA LEU A 8 -39.04 28.57 -19.19
C LEU A 8 -37.68 28.68 -19.90
N LEU A 9 -37.65 29.25 -21.11
CA LEU A 9 -36.41 29.54 -21.84
C LEU A 9 -35.51 30.53 -21.10
N ILE A 10 -36.09 31.61 -20.55
CA ILE A 10 -35.36 32.61 -19.77
C ILE A 10 -34.82 31.98 -18.48
N GLY A 11 -35.63 31.19 -17.76
CA GLY A 11 -35.18 30.49 -16.55
C GLY A 11 -34.01 29.53 -16.81
N LEU A 12 -34.05 28.81 -17.93
CA LEU A 12 -32.99 27.87 -18.31
C LEU A 12 -31.70 28.60 -18.73
N LEU A 13 -31.83 29.73 -19.43
CA LEU A 13 -30.69 30.58 -19.79
C LEU A 13 -30.04 31.24 -18.57
N VAL A 14 -30.84 31.73 -17.62
CA VAL A 14 -30.33 32.32 -16.36
C VAL A 14 -29.66 31.25 -15.50
N GLY A 15 -30.24 30.05 -15.40
CA GLY A 15 -29.63 28.92 -14.71
C GLY A 15 -28.30 28.49 -15.34
N ALA A 16 -28.25 28.39 -16.68
CA ALA A 16 -27.02 28.06 -17.41
C ALA A 16 -25.94 29.14 -17.24
N ALA A 17 -26.32 30.42 -17.25
CA ALA A 17 -25.41 31.53 -17.04
C ALA A 17 -24.85 31.55 -15.60
N ALA A 18 -25.69 31.31 -14.59
CA ALA A 18 -25.26 31.23 -13.19
C ALA A 18 -24.29 30.07 -12.97
N VAL A 19 -24.60 28.88 -13.50
CA VAL A 19 -23.72 27.71 -13.44
C VAL A 19 -22.39 28.01 -14.16
N ALA A 20 -22.41 28.62 -15.34
CA ALA A 20 -21.20 28.99 -16.07
C ALA A 20 -20.33 29.99 -15.29
N LEU A 21 -20.94 30.92 -14.54
CA LEU A 21 -20.24 31.92 -13.75
C LEU A 21 -19.57 31.30 -12.51
N VAL A 22 -20.27 30.37 -11.83
CA VAL A 22 -19.71 29.58 -10.72
C VAL A 22 -18.54 28.71 -11.20
N LEU A 23 -18.69 27.99 -12.32
CA LEU A 23 -17.61 27.17 -12.88
C LEU A 23 -16.39 28.00 -13.29
N ARG A 24 -16.60 29.24 -13.76
CA ARG A 24 -15.53 30.16 -14.13
C ARG A 24 -14.80 30.75 -12.92
N ALA A 25 -15.52 31.01 -11.82
CA ALA A 25 -14.93 31.45 -10.56
C ALA A 25 -14.09 30.32 -9.91
N VAL A 26 -14.63 29.10 -9.88
CA VAL A 26 -13.93 27.91 -9.35
C VAL A 26 -12.68 27.59 -10.18
N GLY A 27 -12.75 27.71 -11.51
CA GLY A 27 -11.59 27.49 -12.39
C GLY A 27 -10.46 28.50 -12.16
N ARG A 28 -10.76 29.76 -11.84
CA ARG A 28 -9.73 30.78 -11.51
C ARG A 28 -9.08 30.54 -10.15
N LEU A 29 -9.82 30.08 -9.15
CA LEU A 29 -9.27 29.83 -7.81
C LEU A 29 -8.42 28.56 -7.73
N THR A 30 -8.69 27.56 -8.58
CA THR A 30 -8.09 26.23 -8.47
C THR A 30 -7.04 25.93 -9.53
N GLY A 31 -6.85 26.81 -10.52
CA GLY A 31 -5.91 26.58 -11.63
C GLY A 31 -6.31 25.41 -12.55
N THR A 32 -7.54 24.90 -12.42
CA THR A 32 -7.99 23.70 -13.12
C THR A 32 -8.57 24.05 -14.50
N ASP A 33 -8.11 23.34 -15.54
CA ASP A 33 -8.56 23.56 -16.92
C ASP A 33 -10.08 23.34 -17.09
N ARG A 34 -10.72 24.18 -17.90
CA ARG A 34 -12.17 24.25 -18.15
C ARG A 34 -12.74 22.93 -18.70
N ARG A 35 -11.90 22.11 -19.34
CA ARG A 35 -12.24 20.76 -19.83
C ARG A 35 -12.42 19.73 -18.70
N SER A 36 -11.68 19.87 -17.59
CA SER A 36 -11.75 18.95 -16.45
C SER A 36 -13.04 19.12 -15.66
N ILE A 37 -13.49 20.37 -15.51
CA ILE A 37 -14.74 20.71 -14.83
C ILE A 37 -15.95 20.22 -15.65
N TRP A 38 -15.91 20.35 -16.98
CA TRP A 38 -17.00 19.86 -17.83
C TRP A 38 -17.13 18.33 -17.80
N ARG A 39 -16.01 17.59 -17.73
CA ARG A 39 -16.04 16.13 -17.52
C ARG A 39 -16.67 15.76 -16.18
N LEU A 40 -16.33 16.44 -15.09
CA LEU A 40 -16.94 16.20 -13.78
C LEU A 40 -18.46 16.38 -13.76
N VAL A 41 -18.98 17.40 -14.45
CA VAL A 41 -20.43 17.66 -14.52
C VAL A 41 -21.14 16.64 -15.41
N VAL A 42 -20.54 16.24 -16.53
CA VAL A 42 -21.16 15.29 -17.47
C VAL A 42 -21.04 13.84 -17.01
N ASP A 43 -19.93 13.47 -16.36
CA ASP A 43 -19.75 12.17 -15.71
C ASP A 43 -20.66 12.02 -14.47
N GLY A 44 -21.03 13.13 -13.82
CA GLY A 44 -21.97 13.14 -12.70
C GLY A 44 -23.45 12.98 -13.10
N LEU A 45 -23.81 13.25 -14.35
CA LEU A 45 -25.20 13.26 -14.83
C LEU A 45 -25.58 12.07 -15.72
N THR A 46 -24.64 11.19 -16.07
CA THR A 46 -24.91 10.01 -16.91
C THR A 46 -24.76 8.69 -16.14
N PRO A 47 -25.78 7.82 -16.09
CA PRO A 47 -25.67 6.52 -15.43
C PRO A 47 -24.83 5.56 -16.28
N GLY A 48 -23.51 5.67 -16.18
CA GLY A 48 -22.53 4.91 -16.96
C GLY A 48 -21.98 3.65 -16.27
N ARG A 49 -22.76 2.87 -15.50
CA ARG A 49 -22.17 1.90 -14.55
C ARG A 49 -21.90 0.45 -15.00
N ARG A 50 -22.24 0.02 -16.23
CA ARG A 50 -21.98 -1.38 -16.65
C ARG A 50 -20.72 -1.60 -17.50
N ARG A 51 -20.20 -0.56 -18.17
CA ARG A 51 -19.02 -0.70 -19.06
C ARG A 51 -17.68 -0.52 -18.35
N GLU A 52 -17.67 0.09 -17.17
CA GLU A 52 -16.43 0.33 -16.42
C GLU A 52 -15.88 -0.93 -15.75
N GLY A 53 -16.74 -1.80 -15.20
CA GLY A 53 -16.29 -3.05 -14.56
C GLY A 53 -15.56 -4.00 -15.52
N VAL A 54 -16.11 -4.23 -16.72
CA VAL A 54 -15.46 -5.05 -17.76
C VAL A 54 -14.15 -4.41 -18.24
N ALA A 55 -14.10 -3.06 -18.31
CA ALA A 55 -12.87 -2.36 -18.67
C ALA A 55 -11.79 -2.50 -17.58
N ALA A 56 -12.18 -2.43 -16.30
CA ALA A 56 -11.31 -2.67 -15.15
C ALA A 56 -10.76 -4.10 -15.18
N GLN A 57 -11.63 -5.11 -15.35
CA GLN A 57 -11.24 -6.50 -15.49
C GLN A 57 -10.28 -6.74 -16.66
N ARG A 58 -10.53 -6.12 -17.82
CA ARG A 58 -9.60 -6.20 -18.97
C ARG A 58 -8.25 -5.55 -18.66
N ALA A 59 -8.22 -4.50 -17.85
CA ALA A 59 -6.97 -3.90 -17.38
C ALA A 59 -6.23 -4.81 -16.40
N LEU A 60 -6.93 -5.53 -15.52
CA LEU A 60 -6.37 -6.57 -14.65
C LEU A 60 -5.75 -7.69 -15.48
N ALA A 61 -6.50 -8.24 -16.43
CA ALA A 61 -6.05 -9.29 -17.34
C ALA A 61 -4.74 -8.90 -18.07
N ARG A 62 -4.64 -7.64 -18.54
CA ARG A 62 -3.39 -7.13 -19.15
C ARG A 62 -2.20 -7.10 -18.19
N ARG A 63 -2.43 -6.82 -16.90
CA ARG A 63 -1.38 -6.81 -15.87
C ARG A 63 -0.93 -8.24 -15.53
N LEU A 64 -1.87 -9.19 -15.47
CA LEU A 64 -1.57 -10.61 -15.21
C LEU A 64 -0.65 -11.25 -16.26
N LYS A 65 -0.68 -10.79 -17.52
CA LYS A 65 0.24 -11.28 -18.58
C LYS A 65 1.73 -11.17 -18.21
N ARG A 66 2.09 -10.30 -17.27
CA ARG A 66 3.47 -10.12 -16.81
C ARG A 66 3.78 -10.85 -15.50
N ALA A 67 2.75 -11.32 -14.79
CA ALA A 67 2.88 -12.03 -13.54
C ALA A 67 3.30 -13.48 -13.82
N GLY A 68 4.60 -13.76 -13.70
CA GLY A 68 5.16 -15.09 -13.90
C GLY A 68 6.66 -15.05 -13.66
N GLU A 69 7.16 -16.03 -12.91
CA GLU A 69 8.58 -16.14 -12.58
C GLU A 69 9.36 -16.77 -13.74
N ARG A 70 10.68 -16.58 -13.75
CA ARG A 70 11.56 -17.24 -14.70
C ARG A 70 12.44 -18.24 -13.95
N THR A 71 12.48 -19.48 -14.45
CA THR A 71 13.44 -20.47 -13.98
C THR A 71 14.86 -20.09 -14.38
N ALA A 72 15.86 -20.74 -13.77
CA ALA A 72 17.25 -20.63 -14.19
C ALA A 72 17.45 -21.04 -15.67
N SER A 73 16.61 -21.94 -16.19
CA SER A 73 16.59 -22.33 -17.60
C SER A 73 15.90 -21.32 -18.54
N GLY A 74 15.45 -20.18 -18.02
CA GLY A 74 14.78 -19.12 -18.79
C GLY A 74 13.31 -19.41 -19.14
N ARG A 75 12.77 -20.56 -18.72
CA ARG A 75 11.35 -20.88 -18.91
C ARG A 75 10.50 -20.08 -17.94
N ARG A 76 9.32 -19.64 -18.38
CA ARG A 76 8.36 -18.96 -17.50
C ARG A 76 7.57 -19.98 -16.70
N VAL A 77 7.35 -19.70 -15.41
CA VAL A 77 6.49 -20.47 -14.52
C VAL A 77 5.26 -19.62 -14.18
N ALA A 78 4.08 -20.21 -14.33
CA ALA A 78 2.84 -19.59 -13.91
C ALA A 78 2.76 -19.59 -12.38
N ALA A 79 2.29 -18.48 -11.80
CA ALA A 79 2.03 -18.41 -10.38
C ALA A 79 0.80 -19.27 -10.03
N GLU A 80 0.85 -19.92 -8.88
CA GLU A 80 -0.25 -20.77 -8.40
C GLU A 80 -1.34 -19.93 -7.76
N GLU A 81 -0.99 -18.90 -7.02
CA GLU A 81 -1.95 -17.95 -6.45
C GLU A 81 -1.53 -16.51 -6.79
N LEU A 82 -2.49 -15.74 -7.28
CA LEU A 82 -2.33 -14.35 -7.66
C LEU A 82 -3.27 -13.48 -6.84
N LEU A 83 -2.71 -12.74 -5.89
CA LEU A 83 -3.46 -11.76 -5.11
C LEU A 83 -3.45 -10.42 -5.86
N VAL A 84 -4.62 -10.03 -6.36
CA VAL A 84 -4.84 -8.80 -7.11
C VAL A 84 -5.42 -7.76 -6.17
N HIS A 85 -4.56 -6.89 -5.65
CA HIS A 85 -4.96 -5.77 -4.82
C HIS A 85 -5.51 -4.65 -5.72
N VAL A 86 -6.72 -4.20 -5.42
CA VAL A 86 -7.43 -3.13 -6.14
C VAL A 86 -7.89 -2.05 -5.16
N SER A 87 -8.06 -0.81 -5.63
CA SER A 87 -8.58 0.27 -4.79
C SER A 87 -10.02 -0.04 -4.33
N PRO A 88 -10.50 0.60 -3.25
CA PRO A 88 -11.88 0.45 -2.79
C PRO A 88 -12.92 0.72 -3.87
N GLU A 89 -12.74 1.77 -4.66
CA GLU A 89 -13.66 2.19 -5.72
C GLU A 89 -13.68 1.16 -6.87
N ASP A 90 -12.51 0.64 -7.26
CA ASP A 90 -12.41 -0.39 -8.28
C ASP A 90 -13.03 -1.71 -7.77
N HIS A 91 -12.81 -2.05 -6.50
CA HIS A 91 -13.41 -3.23 -5.88
C HIS A 91 -14.94 -3.17 -5.91
N GLU A 92 -15.51 -2.04 -5.51
CA GLU A 92 -16.96 -1.79 -5.53
C GLU A 92 -17.51 -1.81 -6.96
N THR A 93 -16.77 -1.25 -7.92
CA THR A 93 -17.12 -1.25 -9.34
C THR A 93 -17.16 -2.67 -9.91
N ILE A 94 -16.16 -3.51 -9.59
CA ILE A 94 -16.10 -4.92 -10.03
C ILE A 94 -17.22 -5.73 -9.37
N THR A 95 -17.40 -5.57 -8.05
CA THR A 95 -18.46 -6.22 -7.28
C THR A 95 -19.84 -5.93 -7.88
N SER A 96 -20.11 -4.65 -8.18
CA SER A 96 -21.40 -4.21 -8.71
C SER A 96 -21.65 -4.66 -10.16
N ALA A 97 -20.59 -4.85 -10.95
CA ALA A 97 -20.72 -5.14 -12.37
C ALA A 97 -20.83 -6.64 -12.69
N LEU A 98 -20.00 -7.48 -12.05
CA LEU A 98 -19.89 -8.92 -12.35
C LEU A 98 -20.03 -9.82 -11.11
N GLY A 99 -19.82 -9.27 -9.91
CA GLY A 99 -19.55 -10.05 -8.70
C GLY A 99 -18.08 -10.46 -8.60
N ILE A 100 -17.53 -10.47 -7.38
CA ILE A 100 -16.10 -10.76 -7.15
C ILE A 100 -15.75 -12.19 -7.57
N GLU A 101 -16.56 -13.18 -7.18
CA GLU A 101 -16.29 -14.60 -7.50
C GLU A 101 -16.28 -14.87 -9.01
N THR A 102 -17.23 -14.28 -9.75
CA THR A 102 -17.28 -14.36 -11.21
C THR A 102 -16.03 -13.71 -11.84
N ALA A 103 -15.62 -12.55 -11.33
CA ALA A 103 -14.44 -11.84 -11.83
C ALA A 103 -13.14 -12.60 -11.54
N GLU A 104 -13.02 -13.21 -10.36
CA GLU A 104 -11.90 -14.08 -9.99
C GLU A 104 -11.82 -15.31 -10.90
N THR A 105 -12.94 -15.97 -11.14
CA THR A 105 -13.04 -17.16 -12.00
C THR A 105 -12.63 -16.84 -13.45
N ASP A 106 -13.17 -15.76 -14.03
CA ASP A 106 -12.82 -15.34 -15.38
C ASP A 106 -11.33 -14.92 -15.50
N LEU A 107 -10.79 -14.21 -14.49
CA LEU A 107 -9.37 -13.84 -14.49
C LEU A 107 -8.45 -15.05 -14.37
N ALA A 108 -8.84 -16.06 -13.57
CA ALA A 108 -8.11 -17.32 -13.45
C ALA A 108 -8.14 -18.11 -14.76
N GLU A 109 -9.29 -18.22 -15.42
CA GLU A 109 -9.43 -18.83 -16.74
C GLU A 109 -8.59 -18.10 -17.81
N PHE A 110 -8.67 -16.76 -17.84
CA PHE A 110 -7.87 -15.93 -18.72
C PHE A 110 -6.36 -16.17 -18.51
N TYR A 111 -5.91 -16.20 -17.26
CA TYR A 111 -4.49 -16.40 -16.92
C TYR A 111 -4.02 -17.80 -17.32
N ARG A 112 -4.81 -18.85 -17.06
CA ARG A 112 -4.54 -20.22 -17.51
C ARG A 112 -4.41 -20.29 -19.03
N GLY A 113 -5.38 -19.73 -19.76
CA GLY A 113 -5.33 -19.68 -21.22
C GLY A 113 -4.16 -18.86 -21.77
N HIS A 114 -3.68 -17.85 -21.04
CA HIS A 114 -2.48 -17.11 -21.41
C HIS A 114 -1.19 -17.91 -21.17
N ALA A 115 -1.05 -18.52 -19.99
CA ALA A 115 0.09 -19.36 -19.63
C ALA A 115 0.26 -20.54 -20.59
N ALA A 116 -0.84 -21.22 -20.95
CA ALA A 116 -0.85 -22.31 -21.91
C ALA A 116 -0.37 -21.87 -23.30
N ARG A 117 -0.90 -20.76 -23.84
CA ARG A 117 -0.44 -20.19 -25.12
C ARG A 117 1.03 -19.75 -25.08
N GLY A 118 1.48 -19.25 -23.94
CA GLY A 118 2.87 -18.88 -23.71
C GLY A 118 3.82 -20.08 -23.49
N LYS A 119 3.31 -21.32 -23.43
CA LYS A 119 4.05 -22.54 -23.06
C LYS A 119 4.75 -22.42 -21.71
N TRP A 120 4.12 -21.75 -20.75
CA TRP A 120 4.65 -21.61 -19.39
C TRP A 120 4.56 -22.95 -18.67
N LEU A 121 5.47 -23.18 -17.74
CA LEU A 121 5.37 -24.27 -16.78
C LEU A 121 4.24 -23.95 -15.81
N VAL A 122 3.29 -24.86 -15.65
CA VAL A 122 2.18 -24.74 -14.71
C VAL A 122 2.35 -25.86 -13.69
N GLY A 123 2.52 -25.51 -12.42
CA GLY A 123 2.61 -26.46 -11.31
C GLY A 123 1.23 -26.90 -10.86
N ALA A 124 0.61 -26.12 -9.97
CA ALA A 124 -0.79 -26.25 -9.62
C ALA A 124 -1.72 -25.40 -10.52
N GLU A 125 -3.02 -25.61 -10.39
CA GLU A 125 -4.03 -24.80 -11.08
C GLU A 125 -4.01 -23.35 -10.56
N PRO A 126 -3.74 -22.36 -11.43
CA PRO A 126 -3.68 -20.96 -11.02
C PRO A 126 -5.01 -20.43 -10.48
N GLN A 127 -4.95 -19.83 -9.29
CA GLN A 127 -6.07 -19.15 -8.65
C GLN A 127 -5.81 -17.63 -8.61
N VAL A 128 -6.86 -16.84 -8.81
CA VAL A 128 -6.80 -15.38 -8.73
C VAL A 128 -7.75 -14.94 -7.62
N ARG A 129 -7.27 -14.09 -6.72
CA ARG A 129 -8.08 -13.52 -5.65
C ARG A 129 -8.01 -12.00 -5.69
N ILE A 130 -9.14 -11.33 -5.69
CA ILE A 130 -9.25 -9.87 -5.69
C ILE A 130 -9.33 -9.41 -4.24
N VAL A 131 -8.38 -8.56 -3.83
CA VAL A 131 -8.30 -8.04 -2.47
C VAL A 131 -8.52 -6.54 -2.50
N ARG A 132 -9.47 -6.06 -1.70
CA ARG A 132 -9.67 -4.63 -1.48
C ARG A 132 -8.48 -4.06 -0.70
N ASP A 133 -7.81 -3.07 -1.25
CA ASP A 133 -6.64 -2.44 -0.64
C ASP A 133 -6.84 -0.92 -0.60
N ILE A 134 -7.16 -0.39 0.59
CA ILE A 134 -7.41 1.05 0.81
C ILE A 134 -6.16 1.91 0.61
N SER A 135 -4.98 1.30 0.51
CA SER A 135 -3.73 2.04 0.26
C SER A 135 -3.60 2.50 -1.19
N LEU A 136 -4.39 1.90 -2.11
CA LEU A 136 -4.32 2.14 -3.54
C LEU A 136 -5.24 3.28 -4.00
N ARG A 137 -4.76 4.09 -4.95
CA ARG A 137 -5.59 5.11 -5.61
C ARG A 137 -6.58 4.46 -6.59
N PRO A 138 -7.70 5.13 -6.93
CA PRO A 138 -8.58 4.68 -8.00
C PRO A 138 -7.79 4.33 -9.27
N ARG A 139 -8.10 3.17 -9.88
CA ARG A 139 -7.43 2.62 -11.08
C ARG A 139 -6.01 2.09 -10.86
N GLN A 140 -5.51 2.11 -9.61
CA GLN A 140 -4.25 1.51 -9.22
C GLN A 140 -4.46 0.05 -8.80
N VAL A 141 -3.57 -0.81 -9.28
CA VAL A 141 -3.67 -2.26 -9.05
C VAL A 141 -2.27 -2.79 -8.78
N PHE A 142 -2.16 -3.67 -7.80
CA PHE A 142 -0.95 -4.42 -7.51
C PHE A 142 -1.23 -5.91 -7.57
N VAL A 143 -0.31 -6.68 -8.15
CA VAL A 143 -0.42 -8.15 -8.23
C VAL A 143 0.72 -8.74 -7.43
N ARG A 144 0.38 -9.52 -6.41
CA ARG A 144 1.33 -10.34 -5.65
C ARG A 144 1.18 -11.78 -6.14
N THR A 145 2.29 -12.39 -6.54
CA THR A 145 2.35 -13.81 -6.87
C THR A 145 2.86 -14.55 -5.65
N THR A 146 2.13 -15.58 -5.23
CA THR A 146 2.61 -16.55 -4.25
C THR A 146 2.82 -17.87 -4.98
N THR A 147 4.03 -18.42 -4.86
CA THR A 147 4.25 -19.85 -5.09
C THR A 147 3.87 -20.51 -3.78
N ARG A 148 2.84 -21.36 -3.78
CA ARG A 148 2.39 -21.99 -2.54
C ARG A 148 3.49 -22.95 -2.10
N ALA A 149 4.33 -22.53 -1.16
CA ALA A 149 5.01 -23.49 -0.30
C ALA A 149 3.90 -24.30 0.38
N ALA A 150 3.95 -25.62 0.23
CA ALA A 150 2.98 -26.54 0.78
C ALA A 150 2.56 -26.12 2.21
N PRO A 151 1.27 -26.15 2.56
CA PRO A 151 0.84 -25.75 3.88
C PRO A 151 1.54 -26.65 4.90
N ALA A 152 2.32 -26.04 5.79
CA ALA A 152 2.81 -26.68 7.00
C ALA A 152 1.58 -27.19 7.75
N GLY A 153 1.32 -28.49 7.65
CA GLY A 153 0.29 -29.16 8.42
C GLY A 153 0.52 -28.93 9.90
N THR A 154 -0.53 -28.47 10.57
CA THR A 154 -0.93 -28.87 11.92
C THR A 154 0.22 -29.33 12.84
N ALA A 155 0.80 -28.37 13.58
CA ALA A 155 1.50 -28.67 14.82
C ALA A 155 1.06 -27.65 15.88
N ALA A 156 -0.16 -27.86 16.37
CA ALA A 156 -0.55 -27.35 17.67
C ALA A 156 0.18 -28.16 18.76
N ALA A 157 0.66 -27.45 19.77
CA ALA A 157 1.02 -27.93 21.11
C ALA A 157 2.19 -28.93 21.23
N ALA A 158 3.34 -28.44 21.69
CA ALA A 158 3.90 -28.80 22.99
C ALA A 158 5.31 -28.21 23.16
N ALA A 159 5.44 -27.23 24.05
CA ALA A 159 6.63 -27.16 24.89
C ALA A 159 6.53 -28.32 25.91
N PRO A 160 7.65 -28.95 26.29
CA PRO A 160 8.30 -28.47 27.50
C PRO A 160 9.83 -28.42 27.44
N ALA A 161 10.34 -27.79 28.49
CA ALA A 161 11.71 -27.39 28.76
C ALA A 161 12.76 -28.52 28.88
N ALA A 162 14.01 -28.06 28.79
CA ALA A 162 15.23 -28.58 29.42
C ALA A 162 15.78 -29.94 28.94
N ALA A 163 16.95 -29.91 28.30
CA ALA A 163 18.23 -30.10 28.98
C ALA A 163 19.36 -30.47 28.00
N ARG A 164 20.53 -29.89 28.27
CA ARG A 164 21.90 -30.38 28.02
C ARG A 164 22.46 -30.34 26.59
N ALA A 165 23.42 -29.42 26.45
CA ALA A 165 24.60 -29.54 25.59
C ALA A 165 25.40 -30.84 25.89
N PRO A 166 26.26 -31.28 24.95
CA PRO A 166 27.66 -30.90 25.11
C PRO A 166 28.42 -30.57 23.81
N ALA A 167 29.35 -29.62 23.98
CA ALA A 167 30.73 -29.56 23.51
C ALA A 167 31.12 -29.89 22.04
N ALA A 168 31.73 -28.85 21.46
CA ALA A 168 33.00 -28.86 20.72
C ALA A 168 33.02 -29.36 19.26
N SER A 169 33.21 -28.38 18.37
CA SER A 169 34.32 -28.41 17.40
C SER A 169 34.67 -26.98 16.99
N ARG A 170 35.74 -26.45 17.58
CA ARG A 170 36.46 -25.27 17.09
C ARG A 170 37.40 -25.74 15.99
N GLN A 171 37.23 -25.23 14.78
CA GLN A 171 38.31 -25.18 13.80
C GLN A 171 38.26 -23.84 13.07
N ALA A 172 39.32 -23.07 13.26
CA ALA A 172 39.56 -21.77 12.64
C ALA A 172 40.26 -21.95 11.29
N PRO A 173 40.09 -21.00 10.36
CA PRO A 173 41.15 -20.64 9.42
C PRO A 173 41.82 -19.33 9.84
N ARG A 174 43.14 -19.31 9.69
CA ARG A 174 44.06 -18.19 9.93
C ARG A 174 43.88 -17.06 8.89
N PRO A 175 44.35 -15.84 9.23
CA PRO A 175 44.21 -14.64 8.41
C PRO A 175 45.27 -14.60 7.31
N SER A 176 44.94 -13.95 6.19
CA SER A 176 45.90 -13.44 5.22
C SER A 176 46.01 -11.93 5.41
N ASP A 177 47.23 -11.53 5.76
CA ASP A 177 47.74 -10.16 5.82
C ASP A 177 47.61 -9.47 4.45
N ASP A 178 47.05 -8.26 4.46
CA ASP A 178 47.55 -7.11 3.70
C ASP A 178 46.94 -5.84 4.33
N ALA A 179 47.72 -5.19 5.17
CA ALA A 179 47.61 -3.79 5.56
C ALA A 179 48.83 -3.05 4.96
N PRO A 180 48.94 -1.70 4.91
CA PRO A 180 48.10 -0.70 5.60
C PRO A 180 47.78 0.57 4.78
N THR A 181 46.81 1.36 5.25
CA THR A 181 47.12 2.78 5.52
C THR A 181 46.28 3.27 6.69
N ASP A 182 47.01 3.62 7.75
CA ASP A 182 46.56 4.28 8.97
C ASP A 182 45.85 5.62 8.71
N VAL A 183 44.66 5.79 9.29
CA VAL A 183 44.31 6.98 10.09
C VAL A 183 43.41 6.53 11.25
N LEU A 184 43.94 6.52 12.48
CA LEU A 184 43.20 6.46 13.76
C LEU A 184 43.26 7.84 14.45
N PRO A 185 42.57 8.12 15.58
CA PRO A 185 41.15 7.94 15.89
C PRO A 185 40.54 9.16 16.67
N ARG A 186 39.21 9.23 16.78
CA ARG A 186 38.45 9.91 17.87
C ARG A 186 36.99 9.46 17.71
N GLY A 187 36.32 8.67 18.55
CA GLY A 187 36.44 8.33 19.97
C GLY A 187 35.00 8.08 20.45
N GLY A 188 34.67 6.81 20.80
CA GLY A 188 33.49 6.31 21.58
C GLY A 188 32.08 6.53 21.00
N ASP A 189 31.14 5.58 20.94
CA ASP A 189 31.02 4.17 21.34
C ASP A 189 29.95 3.52 20.42
N PRO A 190 30.06 2.22 20.08
CA PRO A 190 29.03 1.47 19.37
C PRO A 190 28.11 0.77 20.38
N ASP A 191 27.31 1.52 21.12
CA ASP A 191 26.18 0.95 21.86
C ASP A 191 25.15 2.03 22.19
N ALA A 192 24.17 2.17 21.30
CA ALA A 192 22.93 2.89 21.58
C ALA A 192 21.78 2.21 20.85
N THR A 193 21.54 0.93 21.18
CA THR A 193 20.16 0.43 21.17
C THR A 193 19.46 1.04 22.37
N THR A 194 19.19 2.33 22.32
CA THR A 194 18.39 3.00 23.35
C THR A 194 16.94 2.71 23.04
N THR A 195 16.45 1.57 23.55
CA THR A 195 15.03 1.45 23.91
C THR A 195 14.80 2.46 25.04
N ALA A 196 14.52 3.71 24.66
CA ALA A 196 14.16 4.73 25.62
C ALA A 196 12.78 4.37 26.16
N VAL A 197 12.74 3.89 27.40
CA VAL A 197 11.52 3.78 28.19
C VAL A 197 11.16 5.19 28.61
N TYR A 198 10.20 5.79 27.91
CA TYR A 198 9.70 7.14 28.21
C TYR A 198 8.58 7.07 29.26
N PRO A 199 8.53 8.02 30.22
CA PRO A 199 7.55 7.98 31.30
C PRO A 199 6.13 8.27 30.79
N ALA A 200 5.21 7.38 31.17
CA ALA A 200 3.77 7.55 30.99
C ALA A 200 3.27 8.79 31.77
N GLY A 201 2.85 9.84 31.07
CA GLY A 201 2.42 11.07 31.73
C GLY A 201 1.44 11.98 30.98
N LEU A 202 1.13 11.69 29.72
CA LEU A 202 0.04 12.31 28.98
C LEU A 202 -0.85 11.18 28.45
N LEU A 203 -2.17 11.41 28.40
CA LEU A 203 -3.13 10.50 27.76
C LEU A 203 -2.83 10.43 26.25
N LEU A 204 -1.71 9.82 25.89
CA LEU A 204 -1.39 9.45 24.54
C LEU A 204 -2.39 8.37 24.17
N GLY A 205 -3.23 8.67 23.18
CA GLY A 205 -4.10 7.68 22.61
C GLY A 205 -3.31 6.55 21.93
N ASP A 206 -3.98 5.42 21.74
CA ASP A 206 -3.45 4.31 20.96
C ASP A 206 -3.31 4.74 19.50
N LEU A 207 -2.20 4.35 18.88
CA LEU A 207 -1.98 4.58 17.45
C LEU A 207 -2.57 3.43 16.66
N VAL A 208 -3.65 3.73 15.95
CA VAL A 208 -4.26 2.82 14.99
C VAL A 208 -3.68 3.08 13.61
N VAL A 209 -2.99 2.08 13.06
CA VAL A 209 -2.33 2.10 11.75
C VAL A 209 -3.10 1.18 10.82
N VAL A 210 -3.58 1.71 9.70
CA VAL A 210 -4.38 0.99 8.71
C VAL A 210 -3.71 1.04 7.35
N HIS A 211 -3.44 -0.14 6.78
CA HIS A 211 -2.92 -0.31 5.44
C HIS A 211 -3.59 -1.52 4.75
N GLY A 212 -4.45 -1.26 3.76
CA GLY A 212 -5.21 -2.32 3.10
C GLY A 212 -6.17 -3.01 4.06
N THR A 213 -5.93 -4.29 4.34
CA THR A 213 -6.66 -5.09 5.35
C THR A 213 -5.88 -5.26 6.66
N ASP A 214 -4.63 -4.77 6.72
CA ASP A 214 -3.80 -4.82 7.93
C ASP A 214 -4.18 -3.62 8.81
N VAL A 215 -4.68 -3.91 10.01
CA VAL A 215 -5.00 -2.94 11.07
C VAL A 215 -4.14 -3.29 12.26
N ARG A 216 -3.36 -2.33 12.73
CA ARG A 216 -2.49 -2.50 13.89
C ARG A 216 -2.75 -1.40 14.89
N THR A 217 -2.91 -1.80 16.14
CA THR A 217 -3.00 -0.86 17.26
C THR A 217 -1.69 -0.94 18.02
N VAL A 218 -1.06 0.20 18.23
CA VAL A 218 0.19 0.33 18.99
C VAL A 218 -0.12 1.16 20.22
N THR A 219 0.13 0.58 21.38
CA THR A 219 -0.08 1.30 22.63
C THR A 219 1.08 2.26 22.86
N PRO A 220 0.88 3.35 23.61
CA PRO A 220 1.98 4.22 24.00
C PRO A 220 3.09 3.49 24.78
N ALA A 221 2.77 2.38 25.44
CA ALA A 221 3.73 1.55 26.17
C ALA A 221 4.71 0.81 25.24
N ASP A 222 4.25 0.38 24.06
CA ASP A 222 5.13 -0.19 23.03
C ASP A 222 5.99 0.91 22.40
N GLY A 223 5.40 2.10 22.24
CA GLY A 223 6.11 3.36 21.96
C GLY A 223 6.77 3.47 20.60
N VAL A 224 6.81 2.40 19.79
CA VAL A 224 7.43 2.39 18.47
C VAL A 224 6.76 1.41 17.52
N LEU A 225 6.61 1.81 16.25
CA LEU A 225 6.21 0.95 15.14
C LEU A 225 7.03 1.28 13.90
N ARG A 226 7.75 0.28 13.39
CA ARG A 226 8.60 0.38 12.22
C ARG A 226 7.84 -0.03 10.96
N ILE A 227 8.00 0.75 9.90
CA ILE A 227 7.38 0.51 8.60
C ILE A 227 8.46 0.49 7.53
N GLY A 228 8.46 -0.55 6.71
CA GLY A 228 9.42 -0.66 5.63
C GLY A 228 9.33 -1.97 4.88
N ARG A 229 10.22 -2.16 3.90
CA ARG A 229 10.29 -3.39 3.09
C ARG A 229 11.06 -4.51 3.77
N GLY A 230 11.87 -4.20 4.79
CA GLY A 230 12.61 -5.21 5.55
C GLY A 230 11.69 -6.08 6.38
N ALA A 231 11.98 -7.38 6.46
CA ALA A 231 11.18 -8.34 7.22
C ALA A 231 11.22 -8.12 8.75
N HIS A 232 12.17 -7.30 9.22
CA HIS A 232 12.32 -6.92 10.62
C HIS A 232 11.44 -5.73 11.04
N ASN A 233 10.71 -5.12 10.11
CA ASN A 233 9.75 -4.08 10.44
C ASN A 233 8.47 -4.69 10.98
N ASP A 234 7.77 -3.94 11.81
CA ASP A 234 6.45 -4.34 12.29
C ASP A 234 5.49 -4.40 11.09
N LEU A 235 5.30 -3.28 10.38
CA LEU A 235 4.51 -3.24 9.16
C LEU A 235 5.40 -3.41 7.92
N VAL A 236 5.45 -4.64 7.41
CA VAL A 236 6.23 -4.99 6.22
C VAL A 236 5.46 -4.65 4.93
N LEU A 237 5.98 -3.71 4.16
CA LEU A 237 5.40 -3.24 2.90
C LEU A 237 6.28 -3.60 1.71
N GLU A 238 5.97 -4.72 1.05
CA GLU A 238 6.65 -5.20 -0.15
C GLU A 238 6.19 -4.44 -1.42
N ARG A 239 6.48 -3.14 -1.48
CA ARG A 239 6.09 -2.28 -2.62
C ARG A 239 7.30 -1.57 -3.25
N PRO A 240 7.32 -1.39 -4.59
CA PRO A 240 8.36 -0.60 -5.25
C PRO A 240 8.41 0.83 -4.72
N GLY A 241 9.61 1.30 -4.37
CA GLY A 241 9.83 2.63 -3.80
C GLY A 241 9.81 2.67 -2.27
N ILE A 242 9.49 1.57 -1.60
CA ILE A 242 9.67 1.43 -0.15
C ILE A 242 11.06 0.86 0.14
N VAL A 243 11.84 1.63 0.89
CA VAL A 243 13.17 1.24 1.39
C VAL A 243 13.06 0.27 2.58
N ARG A 244 14.18 -0.34 2.99
CA ARG A 244 14.16 -1.36 4.06
C ARG A 244 13.65 -0.79 5.38
N ASP A 245 14.13 0.38 5.77
CA ASP A 245 13.77 1.12 6.98
C ASP A 245 13.19 2.46 6.54
N HIS A 246 11.87 2.49 6.26
CA HIS A 246 11.28 3.62 5.55
C HIS A 246 10.76 4.71 6.47
N LEU A 247 10.05 4.30 7.52
CA LEU A 247 9.42 5.21 8.46
C LEU A 247 9.36 4.54 9.83
N VAL A 248 9.60 5.31 10.88
CA VAL A 248 9.34 4.90 12.26
C VAL A 248 8.23 5.80 12.80
N LEU A 249 7.22 5.19 13.39
CA LEU A 249 6.22 5.89 14.19
C LEU A 249 6.62 5.70 15.65
N GLU A 250 6.87 6.77 16.38
CA GLU A 250 7.35 6.68 17.76
C GLU A 250 6.59 7.63 18.69
N VAL A 251 6.43 7.23 19.94
CA VAL A 251 5.96 8.11 21.01
C VAL A 251 7.09 9.02 21.44
N ARG A 252 6.77 10.30 21.59
CA ARG A 252 7.58 11.31 22.25
C ARG A 252 6.76 12.00 23.34
N ASP A 253 7.41 12.90 24.07
CA ASP A 253 6.84 13.60 25.22
C ASP A 253 5.45 14.24 24.95
N ASP A 254 5.18 14.66 23.72
CA ASP A 254 3.99 15.39 23.32
C ASP A 254 3.03 14.63 22.38
N GLY A 255 3.30 13.35 22.07
CA GLY A 255 2.42 12.59 21.19
C GLY A 255 3.12 11.55 20.32
N TRP A 256 2.41 11.06 19.32
CA TRP A 256 2.96 10.21 18.27
C TRP A 256 3.63 11.05 17.19
N TRP A 257 4.79 10.59 16.72
CA TRP A 257 5.59 11.24 15.70
C TRP A 257 5.89 10.30 14.55
N ALA A 258 5.90 10.84 13.33
CA ALA A 258 6.39 10.18 12.13
C ALA A 258 7.84 10.61 11.89
N VAL A 259 8.76 9.66 11.91
CA VAL A 259 10.21 9.86 11.74
C VAL A 259 10.66 9.19 10.44
N PRO A 260 10.93 9.96 9.38
CA PRO A 260 11.35 9.39 8.10
C PRO A 260 12.72 8.71 8.24
N GLY A 261 12.89 7.57 7.57
CA GLY A 261 14.17 6.87 7.51
C GLY A 261 15.25 7.71 6.80
N ALA A 262 16.52 7.42 7.10
CA ALA A 262 17.67 8.20 6.63
C ALA A 262 17.82 8.25 5.09
N THR A 263 17.32 7.24 4.38
CA THR A 263 17.28 7.24 2.91
C THR A 263 16.02 7.93 2.41
N GLN A 264 16.18 9.03 1.66
CA GLN A 264 15.13 9.84 1.03
C GLN A 264 14.11 8.98 0.26
N GLY A 265 13.06 8.56 0.95
CA GLY A 265 12.02 7.66 0.46
C GLY A 265 10.76 8.37 0.00
N GLY A 266 10.77 9.70 -0.15
CA GLY A 266 9.60 10.46 -0.60
C GLY A 266 8.39 10.28 0.31
N THR A 267 8.59 10.24 1.63
CA THR A 267 7.48 10.19 2.58
C THR A 267 6.75 11.52 2.58
N LYS A 268 5.42 11.48 2.61
CA LYS A 268 4.57 12.64 2.83
C LYS A 268 3.62 12.38 3.98
N LEU A 269 3.42 13.38 4.82
CA LEU A 269 2.41 13.41 5.87
C LEU A 269 1.32 14.40 5.45
N ASP A 270 0.08 13.93 5.29
CA ASP A 270 -1.06 14.74 4.84
C ASP A 270 -0.81 15.50 3.53
N GLY A 271 0.00 14.90 2.64
CA GLY A 271 0.37 15.45 1.35
C GLY A 271 1.58 16.39 1.36
N ALA A 272 2.04 16.84 2.53
CA ALA A 272 3.28 17.61 2.68
C ALA A 272 4.49 16.67 2.76
N VAL A 273 5.60 17.02 2.11
CA VAL A 273 6.84 16.21 2.18
C VAL A 273 7.37 16.21 3.60
N LEU A 274 7.71 15.03 4.09
CA LEU A 274 8.25 14.82 5.42
C LEU A 274 9.78 14.78 5.36
N ASP A 275 10.41 15.94 5.50
CA ASP A 275 11.88 16.10 5.43
C ASP A 275 12.58 15.86 6.79
N GLY A 276 11.80 15.64 7.85
CA GLY A 276 12.28 15.34 9.19
C GLY A 276 11.13 14.85 10.09
N PRO A 277 11.40 14.58 11.38
CA PRO A 277 10.36 14.18 12.32
C PRO A 277 9.20 15.18 12.38
N ALA A 278 7.96 14.70 12.31
CA ALA A 278 6.76 15.53 12.48
C ALA A 278 5.70 14.87 13.37
N PRO A 279 4.94 15.66 14.15
CA PRO A 279 3.89 15.13 15.02
C PRO A 279 2.68 14.67 14.21
N ILE A 280 2.06 13.57 14.65
CA ILE A 280 0.80 13.02 14.11
C ILE A 280 -0.35 13.57 14.94
N ARG A 281 -1.18 14.41 14.35
CA ARG A 281 -2.32 15.04 15.04
C ARG A 281 -3.62 14.35 14.66
N GLY A 282 -4.16 13.54 15.57
CA GLY A 282 -5.42 12.83 15.36
C GLY A 282 -5.31 11.84 14.19
N THR A 283 -6.12 12.03 13.14
CA THR A 283 -6.04 11.21 11.92
C THR A 283 -5.13 11.88 10.89
N ALA A 284 -4.13 11.15 10.40
CA ALA A 284 -3.26 11.56 9.31
C ALA A 284 -3.12 10.47 8.24
N VAL A 285 -2.68 10.86 7.05
CA VAL A 285 -2.37 9.96 5.94
C VAL A 285 -0.90 10.09 5.57
N LEU A 286 -0.19 8.98 5.71
CA LEU A 286 1.20 8.84 5.29
C LEU A 286 1.23 8.28 3.88
N GLU A 287 1.88 8.99 2.96
CA GLU A 287 2.19 8.49 1.61
C GLU A 287 3.67 8.12 1.54
N LEU A 288 3.96 6.83 1.34
CA LEU A 288 5.29 6.24 1.34
C LEU A 288 5.71 5.88 -0.09
N GLY A 289 6.97 6.14 -0.44
CA GLY A 289 7.55 5.76 -1.73
C GLY A 289 6.74 6.25 -2.93
N ARG A 290 6.30 5.31 -3.79
CA ARG A 290 5.53 5.61 -5.01
C ARG A 290 4.02 5.53 -4.80
N GLY A 291 3.52 6.20 -3.76
CA GLY A 291 2.09 6.41 -3.54
C GLY A 291 1.41 5.35 -2.68
N VAL A 292 2.15 4.63 -1.84
CA VAL A 292 1.57 3.68 -0.86
C VAL A 292 0.99 4.49 0.29
N ARG A 293 -0.30 4.34 0.59
CA ARG A 293 -0.96 5.09 1.65
C ARG A 293 -1.16 4.25 2.90
N VAL A 294 -0.70 4.78 4.03
CA VAL A 294 -0.97 4.26 5.36
C VAL A 294 -1.78 5.32 6.09
N ARG A 295 -2.97 4.95 6.56
CA ARG A 295 -3.76 5.84 7.42
C ARG A 295 -3.34 5.59 8.85
N VAL A 296 -3.14 6.66 9.61
CA VAL A 296 -2.83 6.59 11.04
C VAL A 296 -3.85 7.43 11.80
N SER A 297 -4.31 6.95 12.94
CA SER A 297 -5.16 7.71 13.84
C SER A 297 -4.76 7.48 15.29
N VAL A 298 -4.69 8.57 16.05
CA VAL A 298 -4.52 8.52 17.50
C VAL A 298 -5.92 8.48 18.13
N GLU A 299 -6.28 7.35 18.73
CA GLU A 299 -7.57 7.14 19.40
C GLU A 299 -7.39 7.28 20.91
N PRO A 300 -8.18 8.13 21.59
CA PRO A 300 -8.09 8.25 23.05
C PRO A 300 -8.45 6.91 23.71
N THR A 301 -7.63 6.48 24.67
CA THR A 301 -7.85 5.27 25.49
C THR A 301 -9.07 5.42 26.39
#